data_AF-A0A3B9VQT1-F1
#
_entry.id   AF-A0A3B9VQT1-F1
#
_cell.length_a   1.000
_cell.length_b   1.000
_cell.length_c   1.000
_cell.angle_alpha   90.00
_cell.angle_beta   90.00
_cell.angle_gamma   90.00
#
_symmetry.space_group_name_H-M   'P 1'
#
loop_
_entity.id
_entity.type
_entity.pdbx_description
1 polymer ?
#
loop_
_entity_poly.entity_id
_entity_poly.type
_entity_poly.pdbx_seq_one_letter_code
_entity_poly.pdbx_strand_id
1 'polypeptide(L)' 'MGTPTLWFEDVVAGDELPELVKHPDTRQLVMYAGAAQDFVPIHYDLNVAQAAGHPTVIVHGALKSAWLAELIA' A
#
# COMPACT_ATOMS: atom_id res chain seq x y z
N MET A 1 13.20 -6.40 18.91
CA MET A 1 12.60 -5.96 20.18
C MET A 1 11.16 -5.63 19.85
N GLY A 2 10.18 -6.22 20.54
CA GLY A 2 8.76 -5.96 20.23
C GLY A 2 8.40 -4.51 20.53
N THR A 3 7.42 -3.98 19.82
CA THR A 3 6.85 -2.65 20.10
C THR A 3 6.37 -2.63 21.56
N PRO A 4 6.79 -1.64 22.38
CA PRO A 4 6.30 -1.54 23.75
C PRO A 4 4.78 -1.35 23.74
N THR A 5 4.08 -1.99 24.68
CA THR A 5 2.66 -1.70 24.92
C THR A 5 2.53 -0.24 25.35
N LEU A 6 1.74 0.53 24.59
CA LEU A 6 1.37 1.90 24.93
C LEU A 6 -0.01 1.93 25.57
N TRP A 7 -0.20 2.75 26.59
CA TRP A 7 -1.49 3.06 27.18
C TRP A 7 -2.03 4.39 26.63
N PHE A 8 -3.30 4.69 26.87
CA PHE A 8 -3.92 5.91 26.33
C PHE A 8 -3.22 7.19 26.84
N GLU A 9 -2.77 7.18 28.08
CA GLU A 9 -2.01 8.25 28.72
C GLU A 9 -0.59 8.46 28.17
N ASP A 10 -0.05 7.49 27.42
CA ASP A 10 1.28 7.56 26.83
C ASP A 10 1.30 8.25 25.45
N VAL A 11 0.13 8.54 24.87
CA VAL A 11 -0.03 9.08 23.52
C VAL A 11 -0.66 10.47 23.56
N VAL A 12 -0.11 11.41 22.80
CA VAL A 12 -0.63 12.78 22.68
C VAL A 12 -0.83 13.21 21.23
N ALA A 13 -1.72 14.17 21.02
CA ALA A 13 -1.94 14.73 19.69
C ALA A 13 -0.65 15.40 19.18
N GLY A 14 -0.18 14.98 18.01
CA GLY A 14 1.08 15.43 17.41
C GLY A 14 2.18 14.37 17.40
N ASP A 15 1.98 13.24 18.08
CA ASP A 15 2.90 12.11 17.97
C ASP A 15 2.98 11.58 16.53
N GLU A 16 4.20 11.28 16.08
CA GLU A 16 4.45 10.73 14.76
C GLU A 16 4.29 9.20 14.78
N LEU A 17 3.63 8.67 13.75
CA LEU A 17 3.59 7.23 13.52
C LEU A 17 4.94 6.74 12.96
N PRO A 18 5.31 5.48 13.22
CA PRO A 18 6.50 4.91 12.60
C PRO A 18 6.36 4.85 11.08
N GLU A 19 7.50 4.86 10.38
CA GLU A 19 7.49 4.73 8.93
C GLU A 19 7.28 3.26 8.51
N LEU A 20 6.36 3.02 7.57
CA LEU A 20 6.18 1.73 6.91
C LEU A 20 6.54 1.84 5.43
N VAL A 21 7.76 1.45 5.09
CA VAL A 21 8.26 1.47 3.70
C VAL A 21 7.91 0.16 2.99
N LYS A 22 7.34 0.27 1.79
CA LYS A 22 7.01 -0.86 0.91
C LYS A 22 7.65 -0.68 -0.45
N HIS A 23 8.22 -1.76 -1.00
CA HIS A 23 8.83 -1.79 -2.33
C HIS A 23 8.13 -2.84 -3.21
N PRO A 24 6.86 -2.61 -3.62
CA PRO A 24 6.17 -3.56 -4.48
C PRO A 24 6.81 -3.61 -5.86
N ASP A 25 6.92 -4.82 -6.40
CA ASP A 25 7.23 -5.07 -7.80
C ASP A 25 5.98 -5.48 -8.57
N THR A 26 6.11 -5.69 -9.88
CA THR A 26 4.99 -6.12 -10.73
C THR A 26 4.42 -7.48 -10.30
N ARG A 27 5.22 -8.36 -9.69
CA ARG A 27 4.74 -9.64 -9.15
C ARG A 27 3.75 -9.41 -8.01
N GLN A 28 4.03 -8.48 -7.10
CA GLN A 28 3.10 -8.12 -6.02
C GLN A 28 1.77 -7.57 -6.57
N LEU A 29 1.82 -6.78 -7.65
CA LEU A 29 0.63 -6.25 -8.31
C LEU A 29 -0.22 -7.38 -8.91
N VAL A 30 0.40 -8.34 -9.60
CA VAL A 30 -0.30 -9.52 -10.14
C VAL A 30 -0.92 -10.37 -9.03
N MET A 31 -0.17 -10.61 -7.94
CA MET A 31 -0.68 -11.36 -6.78
C MET A 31 -1.89 -10.66 -6.16
N TYR A 32 -1.83 -9.34 -5.99
CA TYR A 32 -2.94 -8.58 -5.43
C TYR A 32 -4.16 -8.57 -6.36
N ALA A 33 -3.98 -8.38 -7.66
CA ALA A 33 -5.06 -8.47 -8.64
C ALA A 33 -5.80 -9.82 -8.53
N GLY A 34 -5.04 -10.92 -8.44
CA GLY A 34 -5.60 -12.26 -8.23
C GLY A 34 -6.34 -12.41 -6.90
N ALA A 35 -5.77 -11.91 -5.80
CA ALA A 35 -6.36 -12.03 -4.47
C ALA A 35 -7.61 -11.16 -4.28
N ALA A 36 -7.57 -9.91 -4.77
CA ALA A 36 -8.63 -8.92 -4.61
C ALA A 36 -9.71 -9.01 -5.70
N GLN A 37 -9.46 -9.79 -6.77
CA GLN A 37 -10.29 -9.83 -7.98
C GLN A 37 -10.42 -8.46 -8.66
N ASP A 38 -9.39 -7.62 -8.50
CA ASP A 38 -9.27 -6.32 -9.17
C ASP A 38 -8.33 -6.48 -10.37
N PHE A 39 -8.92 -6.61 -11.55
CA PHE A 39 -8.20 -6.75 -12.81
C PHE A 39 -8.30 -5.47 -13.65
N VAL A 40 -8.33 -4.28 -13.04
CA VAL A 40 -8.24 -3.04 -13.80
C VAL A 40 -6.86 -2.97 -14.51
N PRO A 41 -6.81 -2.80 -15.84
CA PRO A 41 -5.56 -2.95 -16.60
C PRO A 41 -4.44 -1.96 -16.23
N ILE A 42 -4.76 -0.83 -15.61
CA ILE A 42 -3.75 0.18 -15.21
C ILE A 42 -2.67 -0.37 -14.26
N HIS A 43 -2.94 -1.53 -13.63
CA HIS A 43 -2.04 -2.20 -12.69
C HIS A 43 -1.11 -3.22 -13.33
N TYR A 44 -1.33 -3.62 -14.60
CA TYR A 44 -0.53 -4.66 -15.25
C TYR A 44 -0.30 -4.45 -16.76
N ASP A 45 -1.00 -3.51 -17.39
CA ASP A 45 -0.82 -3.13 -18.79
C ASP A 45 -0.13 -1.77 -18.88
N LEU A 46 1.11 -1.79 -19.39
CA LEU A 46 1.93 -0.60 -19.54
C LEU A 46 1.32 0.43 -20.50
N ASN A 47 0.66 -0.01 -21.58
CA ASN A 47 0.07 0.90 -22.55
C ASN A 47 -1.11 1.65 -21.94
N VAL A 48 -1.93 0.96 -21.15
CA VAL A 48 -3.05 1.58 -20.42
C VAL A 48 -2.53 2.59 -19.40
N ALA A 49 -1.49 2.24 -18.64
CA ALA A 49 -0.87 3.15 -17.67
C ALA A 49 -0.29 4.41 -18.34
N GLN A 50 0.43 4.24 -19.46
CA GLN A 50 1.00 5.35 -20.23
C GLN A 50 -0.07 6.24 -20.89
N ALA A 51 -1.13 5.64 -21.43
CA ALA A 51 -2.28 6.38 -21.95
C ALA A 51 -2.99 7.19 -20.85
N ALA A 52 -2.95 6.72 -19.60
CA ALA A 52 -3.43 7.42 -18.42
C ALA A 52 -2.42 8.44 -17.85
N GLY A 53 -1.27 8.63 -18.48
CA GLY A 53 -0.26 9.62 -18.08
C GLY A 53 0.74 9.15 -17.02
N HIS A 54 0.76 7.85 -16.71
CA HIS A 54 1.75 7.27 -15.79
C HIS A 54 2.97 6.73 -16.57
N PRO A 55 4.20 6.89 -16.05
CA PRO A 55 5.40 6.37 -16.72
C PRO A 55 5.45 4.84 -16.75
N THR A 56 4.77 4.18 -15.80
CA THR A 56 4.70 2.72 -15.64
C THR A 56 3.39 2.33 -14.94
N VAL A 57 3.13 1.03 -14.83
CA VAL A 57 1.98 0.49 -14.07
C VAL A 57 2.01 0.93 -12.62
N ILE A 58 0.83 1.13 -12.03
CA ILE A 58 0.69 1.70 -10.69
C ILE A 58 0.14 0.69 -9.69
N VAL A 59 0.44 0.91 -8.41
CA VAL A 59 -0.10 0.10 -7.31
C VAL A 59 -1.62 0.25 -7.20
N HIS A 60 -2.31 -0.81 -6.77
CA HIS A 60 -3.73 -0.74 -6.45
C HIS A 60 -3.98 0.24 -5.30
N GLY A 61 -5.01 1.07 -5.41
CA GLY A 61 -5.41 1.96 -4.32
C GLY A 61 -5.73 1.19 -3.04
N ALA A 62 -6.46 0.08 -3.17
CA ALA A 62 -6.82 -0.78 -2.05
C ALA A 62 -5.62 -1.49 -1.41
N LEU A 63 -4.59 -1.85 -2.19
CA LEU A 63 -3.34 -2.40 -1.64
C LEU A 63 -2.60 -1.37 -0.80
N LYS A 64 -2.52 -0.12 -1.27
CA LYS A 64 -1.96 1.00 -0.50
C LYS A 64 -2.73 1.22 0.81
N SER A 65 -4.06 1.16 0.77
CA SER A 65 -4.90 1.26 1.98
C SER A 65 -4.69 0.09 2.94
N ALA A 66 -4.47 -1.13 2.43
CA ALA A 66 -4.16 -2.29 3.26
C ALA A 66 -2.83 -2.12 4.00
N TRP A 67 -1.80 -1.55 3.37
CA TRP A 67 -0.55 -1.21 4.07
C TRP A 67 -0.72 -0.08 5.09
N LEU A 68 -1.59 0.89 4.83
CA LEU A 68 -1.94 1.88 5.86
C LEU A 68 -2.61 1.20 7.07
N ALA A 69 -3.50 0.23 6.83
CA ALA A 69 -4.10 -0.56 7.90
C ALA A 69 -3.05 -1.37 8.67
N GLU A 70 -2.07 -1.96 7.98
CA GLU A 70 -0.93 -2.67 8.60
C GLU A 70 -0.08 -1.74 9.49
N LEU A 71 0.05 -0.46 9.13
CA LEU A 71 0.80 0.50 9.95
C LEU A 71 0.10 0.82 11.29
N ILE A 72 -1.23 0.79 11.32
CA ILE A 72 -2.02 1.28 12.47
C ILE A 72 -2.64 0.18 13.33
N ALA A 73 -2.52 -1.10 12.95
CA ALA A 73 -3.14 -2.26 13.62
C ALA A 73 -2.10 -3.17 14.25
#